data_AF-A0A7K5CPA6-F1
#
_entry.id   AF-A0A7K5CPA6-F1
#
_cell.length_a   1.000
_cell.length_b   1.000
_cell.length_c   1.000
_cell.angle_alpha   90.00
_cell.angle_beta   90.00
_cell.angle_gamma   90.00
#
_symmetry.space_group_name_H-M   'P 1'
#
loop_
_entity.id
_entity.type
_entity.pdbx_description
1 polymer ?
#
loop_
_entity_poly.entity_id
_entity_poly.type
_entity_poly.pdbx_seq_one_letter_code
_entity_poly.pdbx_strand_id
1 'polypeptide(L)'
;GAAAPWLRGSAGHLGMTLVGSKDGGFVACAPLWSQECGTSVFSSGRCVRLDQELRPVATVAPTAQRCSTYMDIVLVLDGSNSIYPWEEVQEFLGNILGRFFIGPGQTQYGEQVVQEWARGQPPTARGLLEAARNLTRQEGRETRTALAIREA
;
A
#
# COMPACT_ATOMS: atom_id res chain seq x y z
N GLY A 1 -18.33 2.57 -33.94
CA GLY A 1 -17.29 3.33 -33.23
C GLY A 1 -16.87 2.53 -32.02
N ALA A 2 -15.62 2.08 -31.96
CA ALA A 2 -15.13 1.25 -30.87
C ALA A 2 -15.03 2.09 -29.59
N ALA A 3 -15.72 1.67 -28.53
CA ALA A 3 -15.57 2.26 -27.21
C ALA A 3 -14.12 2.10 -26.74
N ALA A 4 -13.54 3.18 -26.21
CA ALA A 4 -12.15 3.19 -25.77
C ALA A 4 -11.93 2.11 -24.68
N PRO A 5 -10.86 1.29 -24.75
CA PRO A 5 -10.62 0.14 -23.86
C PRO A 5 -10.66 0.45 -22.35
N TRP A 6 -10.51 1.71 -21.96
CA TRP A 6 -10.45 2.24 -20.59
C TRP A 6 -11.81 2.45 -19.92
N LEU A 7 -12.91 2.10 -20.59
CA LEU A 7 -14.26 2.12 -20.02
C LEU A 7 -14.60 0.84 -19.24
N ARG A 8 -13.70 -0.15 -19.17
CA ARG A 8 -13.85 -1.36 -18.35
C ARG A 8 -13.26 -1.20 -16.94
N GLY A 9 -13.70 -0.17 -16.23
CA GLY A 9 -13.48 -0.02 -14.79
C GLY A 9 -14.82 0.30 -14.14
N SER A 10 -15.08 -0.27 -12.96
CA SER A 10 -16.34 -0.18 -12.21
C SER A 10 -17.01 1.20 -12.28
N ALA A 11 -18.34 1.19 -12.46
CA ALA A 11 -19.18 2.33 -12.82
C ALA A 11 -19.08 3.53 -11.84
N GLY A 12 -18.09 4.39 -12.03
CA GLY A 12 -18.08 5.72 -11.44
C GLY A 12 -19.03 6.62 -12.22
N HIS A 13 -20.10 7.11 -11.57
CA HIS A 13 -21.04 8.05 -12.20
C HIS A 13 -20.35 9.38 -12.50
N LEU A 14 -19.95 9.58 -13.76
CA LEU A 14 -19.45 10.88 -14.23
C LEU A 14 -20.56 11.93 -14.11
N GLY A 15 -20.26 13.08 -13.53
CA GLY A 15 -21.22 14.18 -13.38
C GLY A 15 -21.87 14.26 -12.00
N MET A 16 -21.46 13.47 -11.01
CA MET A 16 -21.82 13.70 -9.60
C MET A 16 -21.29 15.03 -9.07
N THR A 17 -20.23 15.55 -9.69
CA THR A 17 -19.76 16.92 -9.47
C THR A 17 -19.54 17.57 -10.83
N LEU A 18 -20.10 18.77 -10.99
CA LEU A 18 -20.00 19.56 -12.21
C LEU A 18 -19.62 20.99 -11.83
N VAL A 19 -18.65 21.57 -12.54
CA VAL A 19 -18.28 22.97 -12.37
C VAL A 19 -18.08 23.63 -13.74
N GLY A 20 -18.49 24.89 -13.87
CA GLY A 20 -18.21 25.69 -15.05
C GLY A 20 -16.73 26.03 -15.17
N SER A 21 -16.22 26.05 -16.40
CA SER A 21 -14.85 26.44 -16.72
C SER A 21 -14.82 27.83 -17.36
N LYS A 22 -13.69 28.54 -17.23
CA LYS A 22 -13.54 29.93 -17.71
C LYS A 22 -13.62 30.09 -19.22
N ASP A 23 -13.42 28.99 -19.96
CA ASP A 23 -13.53 28.88 -21.42
C ASP A 23 -14.97 28.62 -21.91
N GLY A 24 -15.95 28.65 -21.00
CA GLY A 24 -17.36 28.38 -21.30
C GLY A 24 -17.71 26.89 -21.34
N GLY A 25 -16.73 26.01 -21.17
CA GLY A 25 -16.94 24.58 -21.01
C GLY A 25 -17.27 24.17 -19.57
N PHE A 26 -17.20 22.87 -19.31
CA PHE A 26 -17.48 22.29 -18.00
C PHE A 26 -16.37 21.33 -17.58
N VAL A 27 -16.25 21.09 -16.28
CA VAL A 27 -15.51 19.94 -15.75
C VAL A 27 -16.50 19.05 -15.01
N ALA A 28 -16.68 17.83 -15.52
CA ALA A 28 -17.51 16.80 -14.91
C ALA A 28 -16.62 15.77 -14.22
N CYS A 29 -16.93 15.42 -12.98
CA CYS A 29 -16.14 14.50 -12.18
C CYS A 29 -16.95 13.30 -11.69
N ALA A 30 -16.26 12.16 -11.57
CA ALA A 30 -16.69 10.94 -10.93
C ALA A 30 -15.81 10.71 -9.68
N PRO A 31 -16.17 11.24 -8.49
CA PRO A 31 -15.36 11.09 -7.28
C PRO A 31 -15.24 9.63 -6.81
N LEU A 32 -16.21 8.77 -7.15
CA LEU A 32 -16.18 7.33 -6.83
C LEU A 32 -15.46 6.49 -7.90
N TRP A 33 -14.86 7.11 -8.91
CA TRP A 33 -14.02 6.37 -9.83
C TRP A 33 -12.82 5.79 -9.07
N SER A 34 -12.64 4.48 -9.22
CA SER A 34 -11.59 3.73 -8.55
C SER A 34 -10.76 2.96 -9.56
N GLN A 35 -9.50 2.78 -9.22
CA GLN A 35 -8.57 1.94 -9.97
C GLN A 35 -8.12 0.77 -9.11
N GLU A 36 -8.11 -0.42 -9.70
CA GLU A 36 -7.52 -1.60 -9.10
C GLU A 36 -6.01 -1.60 -9.38
N CYS A 37 -5.20 -1.67 -8.32
CA CYS A 37 -3.76 -1.90 -8.42
C CYS A 37 -3.42 -3.16 -7.58
N GLY A 38 -3.25 -4.31 -8.25
CA GLY A 38 -3.03 -5.59 -7.56
C GLY A 38 -4.28 -6.03 -6.80
N THR A 39 -4.17 -6.30 -5.50
CA THR A 39 -5.28 -6.67 -4.61
C THR A 39 -5.96 -5.47 -3.94
N SER A 40 -5.50 -4.25 -4.23
CA SER A 40 -5.97 -3.02 -3.60
C SER A 40 -6.74 -2.14 -4.57
N VAL A 41 -7.73 -1.41 -4.04
CA VAL A 41 -8.59 -0.48 -4.80
C VAL A 41 -8.29 0.95 -4.33
N PHE A 42 -7.94 1.84 -5.25
CA PHE A 42 -7.64 3.24 -4.98
C PHE A 42 -8.71 4.14 -5.59
N SER A 43 -9.49 4.80 -4.74
CA SER A 43 -10.53 5.74 -5.16
C SER A 43 -9.97 7.16 -5.23
N SER A 44 -9.28 7.48 -6.32
CA SER A 44 -8.69 8.82 -6.54
C SER A 44 -9.67 9.80 -7.17
N GLY A 45 -10.80 9.31 -7.71
CA GLY A 45 -11.70 10.09 -8.55
C GLY A 45 -11.10 10.40 -9.93
N ARG A 46 -11.96 10.77 -10.87
CA ARG A 46 -11.57 11.17 -12.23
C ARG A 46 -12.47 12.27 -12.76
N CYS A 47 -11.91 13.26 -13.43
CA CYS A 47 -12.63 14.36 -14.06
C CYS A 47 -12.41 14.39 -15.58
N VAL A 48 -13.35 14.97 -16.30
CA VAL A 48 -13.29 15.20 -17.74
C VAL A 48 -13.64 16.67 -17.98
N ARG A 49 -12.78 17.37 -18.71
CA ARG A 49 -13.08 18.70 -19.25
C ARG A 49 -13.90 18.52 -20.52
N LEU A 50 -15.03 19.20 -20.58
CA LEU A 50 -15.96 19.26 -21.69
C LEU A 50 -15.93 20.66 -22.30
N ASP A 51 -16.04 20.77 -23.62
CA ASP A 51 -16.24 22.05 -24.30
C ASP A 51 -17.70 22.53 -24.18
N GLN A 52 -18.03 23.63 -24.86
CA GLN A 52 -19.36 24.24 -24.87
C GLN A 52 -20.43 23.32 -25.49
N GLU A 53 -20.03 22.38 -26.36
CA GLU A 53 -20.91 21.38 -26.96
C GLU A 53 -20.92 20.06 -26.18
N LEU A 54 -20.44 20.07 -24.92
CA LEU A 54 -20.34 18.90 -24.05
C LEU A 54 -19.46 17.78 -24.62
N ARG A 55 -18.50 18.09 -25.49
CA ARG A 55 -17.56 17.12 -26.04
C ARG A 55 -16.34 17.00 -25.12
N PRO A 56 -15.84 15.78 -24.84
CA PRO A 56 -14.62 15.58 -24.08
C PRO A 56 -13.40 16.21 -24.76
N VAL A 57 -12.72 17.11 -24.04
CA VAL A 57 -11.48 17.78 -24.48
C VAL A 57 -10.26 17.17 -23.79
N ALA A 58 -10.37 16.88 -22.49
CA ALA A 58 -9.27 16.35 -21.71
C ALA A 58 -9.77 15.54 -20.51
N THR A 59 -8.98 14.56 -20.06
CA THR A 59 -9.21 13.88 -18.78
C THR A 59 -8.24 14.44 -17.73
N VAL A 60 -8.76 14.66 -16.52
CA VAL A 60 -8.04 15.22 -15.39
C VAL A 60 -8.12 14.20 -14.24
N ALA A 61 -6.99 13.61 -13.89
CA ALA A 61 -6.88 12.65 -12.80
C ALA A 61 -5.56 12.88 -12.06
N PRO A 62 -5.41 14.02 -11.35
CA PRO A 62 -4.11 14.44 -10.79
C PRO A 62 -3.65 13.53 -9.63
N THR A 63 -4.59 12.87 -8.98
CA THR A 63 -4.38 11.89 -7.90
C THR A 63 -4.38 10.44 -8.40
N ALA A 64 -4.51 10.22 -9.72
CA ALA A 64 -4.44 8.87 -10.27
C ALA A 64 -3.03 8.31 -10.05
N GLN A 65 -2.94 7.33 -9.17
CA GLN A 65 -1.67 6.72 -8.83
C GLN A 65 -1.22 5.82 -9.99
N ARG A 66 0.02 5.97 -10.45
CA ARG A 66 0.59 4.99 -11.38
C ARG A 66 0.75 3.68 -10.62
N CYS A 67 0.07 2.62 -11.06
CA CYS A 67 0.13 1.31 -10.40
C CYS A 67 1.52 0.67 -10.60
N SER A 68 2.47 1.01 -9.72
CA SER A 68 3.61 0.20 -9.26
C SER A 68 4.39 1.00 -8.23
N THR A 69 4.19 0.75 -6.95
CA THR A 69 5.03 1.34 -5.89
C THR A 69 5.60 0.23 -5.05
N TYR A 70 6.91 0.05 -5.12
CA TYR A 70 7.65 -0.72 -4.13
C TYR A 70 7.69 0.10 -2.84
N MET A 71 7.42 -0.56 -1.72
CA MET A 71 7.53 0.04 -0.39
C MET A 71 8.43 -0.86 0.44
N ASP A 72 9.37 -0.26 1.15
CA ASP A 72 10.14 -0.92 2.19
C ASP A 72 9.42 -0.71 3.52
N ILE A 73 9.02 -1.80 4.16
CA ILE A 73 8.29 -1.78 5.44
C ILE A 73 9.20 -2.36 6.50
N VAL A 74 9.50 -1.58 7.54
CA VAL A 74 10.24 -2.05 8.73
C VAL A 74 9.25 -2.27 9.87
N LEU A 75 9.24 -3.49 10.41
CA LEU A 75 8.41 -3.88 11.55
C LEU A 75 9.32 -3.96 12.78
N VAL A 76 9.17 -3.00 13.70
CA VAL A 76 9.88 -3.01 14.97
C VAL A 76 9.04 -3.76 15.99
N LEU A 77 9.59 -4.85 16.55
CA LEU A 77 8.90 -5.73 17.48
C LEU A 77 9.47 -5.57 18.89
N ASP A 78 8.59 -5.36 19.87
CA ASP A 78 8.98 -5.29 21.28
C ASP A 78 9.08 -6.70 21.86
N GLY A 79 10.31 -7.16 22.11
CA GLY A 79 10.60 -8.48 22.71
C GLY A 79 10.78 -8.45 24.23
N SER A 80 10.37 -7.39 24.92
CA SER A 80 10.50 -7.24 26.38
C SER A 80 9.65 -8.24 27.16
N ASN A 81 9.96 -8.43 28.45
CA ASN A 81 9.27 -9.40 29.29
C ASN A 81 7.78 -9.11 29.52
N SER A 82 7.35 -7.86 29.33
CA SER A 82 5.94 -7.45 29.42
C SER A 82 5.10 -7.85 28.22
N ILE A 83 5.72 -8.26 27.11
CA ILE A 83 5.02 -8.74 25.92
C ILE A 83 4.91 -10.27 26.02
N TYR A 84 3.71 -10.72 26.37
CA TYR A 84 3.34 -12.12 26.52
C TYR A 84 1.81 -12.27 26.35
N PRO A 85 1.32 -13.34 25.71
CA PRO A 85 2.09 -14.42 25.07
C PRO A 85 2.77 -13.96 23.76
N TRP A 86 3.93 -14.55 23.44
CA TRP A 86 4.72 -14.15 22.26
C TRP A 86 4.10 -14.66 20.95
N GLU A 87 3.33 -15.74 21.03
CA GLU A 87 2.64 -16.36 19.92
C GLU A 87 1.69 -15.38 19.19
N GLU A 88 1.10 -14.41 19.90
CA GLU A 88 0.27 -13.37 19.30
C GLU A 88 1.07 -12.44 18.36
N VAL A 89 2.33 -12.15 18.71
CA VAL A 89 3.22 -11.35 17.87
C VAL A 89 3.57 -12.12 16.59
N GLN A 90 3.84 -13.43 16.71
CA GLN A 90 4.09 -14.30 15.55
C GLN A 90 2.87 -14.43 14.64
N GLU A 91 1.67 -14.52 15.21
CA GLU A 91 0.41 -14.57 14.45
C GLU A 91 0.15 -13.25 13.70
N PHE A 92 0.38 -12.11 14.37
CA PHE A 92 0.29 -10.79 13.75
C PHE A 92 1.23 -10.65 12.55
N LEU A 93 2.50 -11.06 12.69
CA LEU A 93 3.46 -11.09 11.60
C LEU A 93 2.98 -11.96 10.44
N GLY A 94 2.46 -13.15 10.73
CA GLY A 94 1.91 -14.05 9.72
C GLY A 94 0.76 -13.43 8.93
N ASN A 95 -0.17 -12.76 9.62
CA ASN A 95 -1.31 -12.10 9.03
C ASN A 95 -0.94 -10.90 8.14
N ILE A 96 0.10 -10.15 8.53
CA ILE A 96 0.62 -9.04 7.74
C ILE A 96 1.37 -9.55 6.52
N LEU A 97 2.36 -10.42 6.70
CA LEU A 97 3.22 -10.92 5.63
C LEU A 97 2.43 -11.71 4.57
N GLY A 98 1.33 -12.37 4.95
CA GLY A 98 0.42 -13.03 4.03
C GLY A 98 -0.43 -12.10 3.15
N ARG A 99 -0.49 -10.79 3.46
CA ARG A 99 -1.26 -9.80 2.70
C ARG A 99 -0.43 -8.99 1.71
N PHE A 100 0.89 -8.96 1.86
CA PHE A 100 1.78 -8.21 0.97
C PHE A 100 2.34 -9.09 -0.15
N PHE A 101 2.47 -8.50 -1.34
CA PHE A 101 3.24 -9.10 -2.42
C PHE A 101 4.73 -8.79 -2.20
N ILE A 102 5.50 -9.80 -1.79
CA ILE A 102 6.92 -9.65 -1.45
C ILE A 102 7.76 -10.10 -2.65
N GLY A 103 8.47 -9.15 -3.26
CA GLY A 103 9.36 -9.38 -4.40
C GLY A 103 10.84 -9.41 -3.98
N PRO A 104 11.74 -9.96 -4.82
CA PRO A 104 13.17 -9.95 -4.56
C PRO A 104 13.70 -8.51 -4.50
N GLY A 105 14.23 -8.08 -3.35
CA GLY A 105 14.83 -6.76 -3.16
C GLY A 105 14.48 -6.01 -1.86
N GLN A 106 13.58 -6.53 -1.02
CA GLN A 106 13.18 -5.86 0.23
C GLN A 106 14.14 -6.18 1.38
N THR A 107 14.58 -5.15 2.12
CA THR A 107 15.53 -5.25 3.25
C THR A 107 14.86 -4.82 4.56
N GLN A 108 15.14 -5.49 5.68
CA GLN A 108 14.55 -5.17 6.99
C GLN A 108 15.60 -5.30 8.13
N TYR A 109 15.48 -4.47 9.18
CA TYR A 109 16.40 -4.35 10.34
C TYR A 109 15.69 -4.64 11.69
N GLY A 110 16.42 -5.12 12.72
CA GLY A 110 15.89 -5.40 14.06
C GLY A 110 17.00 -5.46 15.15
N GLU A 111 16.69 -5.00 16.38
CA GLU A 111 17.63 -4.46 17.38
C GLU A 111 17.85 -5.33 18.63
N GLN A 112 18.65 -6.36 18.47
CA GLN A 112 19.76 -6.56 19.39
C GLN A 112 21.10 -6.61 18.62
N VAL A 113 21.37 -5.69 17.69
CA VAL A 113 20.97 -5.88 16.28
C VAL A 113 21.24 -7.32 15.84
N VAL A 114 20.46 -8.28 16.35
CA VAL A 114 20.35 -9.57 15.69
C VAL A 114 19.46 -9.26 14.52
N GLN A 115 20.13 -8.90 13.44
CA GLN A 115 19.53 -8.91 12.12
C GLN A 115 19.16 -10.37 11.85
N GLU A 116 17.94 -10.76 12.21
CA GLU A 116 17.42 -12.10 11.95
C GLU A 116 17.51 -12.40 10.44
N TRP A 117 17.43 -11.36 9.60
CA TRP A 117 17.58 -11.49 8.14
C TRP A 117 18.44 -10.39 7.52
N ALA A 118 19.66 -10.76 7.11
CA ALA A 118 20.55 -9.95 6.29
C ALA A 118 20.68 -10.52 4.88
N ARG A 119 20.51 -9.64 3.88
CA ARG A 119 20.94 -9.74 2.48
C ARG A 119 21.12 -11.19 1.96
N GLY A 120 20.03 -11.85 1.55
CA GLY A 120 20.11 -13.09 0.77
C GLY A 120 19.11 -14.21 1.07
N GLN A 121 18.15 -14.05 2.00
CA GLN A 121 17.14 -15.09 2.32
C GLN A 121 15.82 -14.47 2.77
N PRO A 122 14.68 -15.18 2.70
CA PRO A 122 14.14 -15.94 1.57
C PRO A 122 13.35 -15.01 0.61
N PRO A 123 13.47 -15.15 -0.72
CA PRO A 123 12.87 -14.23 -1.69
C PRO A 123 11.34 -14.39 -1.84
N THR A 124 10.70 -15.17 -0.99
CA THR A 124 9.29 -15.55 -1.14
C THR A 124 8.52 -15.28 0.14
N ALA A 125 7.26 -14.86 -0.02
CA ALA A 125 6.33 -14.67 1.09
C ALA A 125 6.22 -15.91 1.98
N ARG A 126 6.29 -17.12 1.40
CA ARG A 126 6.25 -18.38 2.16
C ARG A 126 7.45 -18.52 3.11
N GLY A 127 8.66 -18.20 2.65
CA GLY A 127 9.84 -18.29 3.50
C GLY A 127 9.79 -17.28 4.65
N LEU A 128 9.26 -16.08 4.41
CA LEU A 128 9.06 -15.07 5.46
C LEU A 128 7.99 -15.50 6.47
N LEU A 129 6.92 -16.16 6.02
CA LEU A 129 5.90 -16.72 6.92
C LEU A 129 6.47 -17.84 7.81
N GLU A 130 7.29 -18.73 7.24
CA GLU A 130 7.97 -19.78 8.01
C GLU A 130 8.97 -19.18 9.01
N ALA A 131 9.69 -18.13 8.63
CA ALA A 131 10.62 -17.43 9.51
C ALA A 131 9.92 -16.69 10.65
N ALA A 132 8.81 -15.99 10.36
CA ALA A 132 8.00 -15.31 11.38
C ALA A 132 7.45 -16.26 12.45
N ARG A 133 7.10 -17.50 12.06
CA ARG A 133 6.65 -18.55 13.00
C ARG A 133 7.74 -19.06 13.93
N ASN A 134 9.00 -18.98 13.50
CA ASN A 134 10.15 -19.46 14.26
C ASN A 134 10.86 -18.33 15.03
N LEU A 135 10.35 -17.09 14.94
CA LEU A 135 10.94 -15.94 15.61
C LEU A 135 10.85 -16.09 17.13
N THR A 136 12.00 -16.15 17.79
CA THR A 136 12.06 -16.31 19.26
C THR A 136 12.05 -14.94 19.95
N ARG A 137 11.40 -14.88 21.11
CA ARG A 137 11.42 -13.68 21.95
C ARG A 137 12.81 -13.55 22.58
N GLN A 138 13.43 -12.38 22.46
CA GLN A 138 14.78 -12.13 22.98
C GLN A 138 14.83 -12.02 24.51
N GLU A 139 13.71 -11.66 25.15
CA GLU A 139 13.57 -11.44 26.60
C GLU A 139 14.45 -10.28 27.11
N GLY A 140 13.91 -9.46 28.00
CA GLY A 140 14.60 -8.22 28.39
C GLY A 140 13.95 -7.53 29.58
N ARG A 141 14.80 -7.00 30.47
CA ARG A 141 14.37 -6.21 31.65
C ARG A 141 13.92 -4.79 31.30
N GLU A 142 14.26 -4.29 30.12
CA GLU A 142 13.95 -2.93 29.67
C GLU A 142 13.42 -2.94 28.24
N THR A 143 12.54 -1.99 27.93
CA THR A 143 12.00 -1.75 26.59
C THR A 143 12.64 -0.50 26.00
N ARG A 144 13.49 -0.65 24.97
CA ARG A 144 14.31 0.45 24.40
C ARG A 144 13.82 0.90 23.02
N THR A 145 12.53 1.18 22.88
CA THR A 145 11.90 1.52 21.58
C THR A 145 12.56 2.69 20.85
N ALA A 146 13.00 3.72 21.56
CA ALA A 146 13.66 4.88 20.94
C ALA A 146 15.04 4.54 20.35
N LEU A 147 15.73 3.55 20.92
CA LEU A 147 16.99 3.02 20.39
C LEU A 147 16.68 2.28 19.09
N ALA A 148 15.67 1.39 19.12
CA ALA A 148 15.26 0.57 17.97
C ALA A 148 14.89 1.39 16.74
N ILE A 149 14.19 2.51 16.94
CA ILE A 149 13.83 3.41 15.84
C ILE A 149 15.05 4.13 15.25
N ARG A 150 16.07 4.42 16.07
CA ARG A 150 17.30 5.10 15.61
C ARG A 150 18.21 4.17 14.81
N GLU A 151 18.24 2.88 15.14
CA GLU A 151 19.10 1.87 14.51
C GLU A 151 18.42 1.16 13.31
N ALA A 152 17.14 1.43 13.04
CA ALA A 152 16.34 0.87 11.95
C ALA A 152 16.43 1.68 10.65
#